data_AF-A0AAU5KXZ4-F1
#
_entry.id   AF-A0AAU5KXZ4-F1
#
_cell.length_a   1.000
_cell.length_b   1.000
_cell.length_c   1.000
_cell.angle_alpha   90.00
_cell.angle_beta   90.00
_cell.angle_gamma   90.00
#
_symmetry.space_group_name_H-M   'P 1'
#
loop_
_entity.id
_entity.type
_entity.pdbx_description
1 polymer ?
#
loop_
_entity_poly.entity_id
_entity_poly.type
_entity_poly.pdbx_seq_one_letter_code
_entity_poly.pdbx_strand_id
1 'polypeptide(L)'
;MTTYWAEHAWLPHANGPVVEQDVLIATGPGGRITAVTPDSGPCPPGAVRLAGLLLPGQANAHSHAFHRALRGHVQVGSGTFWTWRDTMYRFAGALDPDSYLELATAVYAEMALAGITAVGEFHYLHHAPGGSRYDDPNAMGEALIEAAARAGIRITLLDTCYLSAGFGAEPTRPQLRFSDGDADAWAERVEALKPREHARIGAAIHSVRAVPAEQLGTVARWTDGRRAPLHVHLSEQTAENDACLTAHGVTPTRLLADHGALGPRTSAVHATHLTDEDIKLLSDSSTAICMCPTTERDLADGIGPARRLASAGCPITLGSDSHAVIDPFEEARALELDERLRTRTRGHWTANSLLRAGTEDGHASLGWPEAGRIEAGALADFTVIALDSVRTAGPPSRLGAEIAVFAASAADVRHVVVGGRQIVRDGAHQLVPDVPGALRSSIAALSC
;
A
#
# COMPACT_ATOMS: atom_id res chain seq x y z
N MET A 1 0.34 -8.04 -27.92
CA MET A 1 -0.04 -6.62 -28.01
C MET A 1 -1.55 -6.58 -27.94
N THR A 2 -2.10 -5.89 -26.96
CA THR A 2 -3.55 -5.83 -26.73
C THR A 2 -3.98 -4.38 -26.87
N THR A 3 -5.08 -4.16 -27.57
CA THR A 3 -5.71 -2.84 -27.64
C THR A 3 -6.95 -2.85 -26.76
N TYR A 4 -7.06 -1.85 -25.90
CA TYR A 4 -8.22 -1.62 -25.07
C TYR A 4 -8.94 -0.38 -25.56
N TRP A 5 -10.26 -0.38 -25.47
CA TRP A 5 -11.08 0.79 -25.72
C TRP A 5 -11.92 1.05 -24.48
N ALA A 6 -11.76 2.22 -23.87
CA ALA A 6 -12.48 2.64 -22.68
C ALA A 6 -13.54 3.67 -23.05
N GLU A 7 -14.76 3.48 -22.55
CA GLU A 7 -15.87 4.43 -22.74
C GLU A 7 -15.53 5.79 -22.14
N HIS A 8 -14.94 5.79 -20.95
CA HIS A 8 -14.36 6.97 -20.31
C HIS A 8 -12.98 6.64 -19.74
N ALA A 9 -12.05 7.58 -19.76
CA ALA A 9 -10.78 7.45 -19.07
C ALA A 9 -10.36 8.77 -18.40
N TRP A 10 -9.83 8.66 -17.19
CA TRP A 10 -9.18 9.77 -16.49
C TRP A 10 -7.75 9.91 -17.00
N LEU A 11 -7.48 10.97 -17.75
CA LEU A 11 -6.21 11.19 -18.46
C LEU A 11 -5.47 12.42 -17.94
N PRO A 12 -4.12 12.41 -17.96
CA PRO A 12 -3.33 13.60 -17.65
C PRO A 12 -3.57 14.70 -18.69
N HIS A 13 -3.66 15.95 -18.24
CA HIS A 13 -3.82 17.13 -19.09
C HIS A 13 -3.08 18.33 -18.47
N ALA A 14 -2.73 19.33 -19.28
CA ALA A 14 -1.84 20.44 -18.88
C ALA A 14 -2.34 21.26 -17.67
N ASN A 15 -3.67 21.35 -17.50
CA ASN A 15 -4.32 22.08 -16.40
C ASN A 15 -4.84 21.17 -15.29
N GLY A 16 -4.29 19.95 -15.21
CA GLY A 16 -4.75 18.89 -14.32
C GLY A 16 -5.59 17.84 -15.07
N PRO A 17 -5.76 16.65 -14.49
CA PRO A 17 -6.41 15.52 -15.15
C PRO A 17 -7.88 15.78 -15.49
N VAL A 18 -8.34 15.21 -16.61
CA VAL A 18 -9.71 15.31 -17.11
C VAL A 18 -10.26 13.93 -17.48
N VAL A 19 -11.59 13.81 -17.54
CA VAL A 19 -12.24 12.59 -18.02
C VAL A 19 -12.55 12.74 -19.51
N GLU A 20 -11.86 11.97 -20.34
CA GLU A 20 -12.06 11.89 -21.78
C GLU A 20 -12.98 10.72 -22.15
N GLN A 21 -13.53 10.75 -23.36
CA GLN A 21 -14.45 9.73 -23.88
C GLN A 21 -13.80 8.93 -25.01
N ASP A 22 -14.32 7.73 -25.25
CA ASP A 22 -13.96 6.89 -26.41
C ASP A 22 -12.45 6.74 -26.57
N VAL A 23 -11.77 6.31 -25.50
CA VAL A 23 -10.31 6.33 -25.40
C VAL A 23 -9.72 5.00 -25.84
N LEU A 24 -8.88 5.02 -26.86
CA LEU A 24 -8.11 3.85 -27.31
C LEU A 24 -6.75 3.80 -26.59
N ILE A 25 -6.45 2.66 -25.97
CA ILE A 25 -5.17 2.39 -25.29
C ILE A 25 -4.48 1.22 -25.98
N ALA A 26 -3.34 1.49 -26.62
CA ALA A 26 -2.51 0.46 -27.22
C ALA A 26 -1.42 0.01 -26.25
N THR A 27 -1.25 -1.31 -26.08
CA THR A 27 -0.20 -1.89 -25.24
C THR A 27 0.84 -2.63 -26.07
N GLY A 28 2.11 -2.48 -25.69
CA GLY A 28 3.29 -3.03 -26.35
C GLY A 28 4.09 -4.01 -25.51
N PRO A 29 5.31 -4.36 -25.95
CA PRO A 29 6.23 -5.24 -25.23
C PRO A 29 6.58 -4.69 -23.85
N GLY A 30 6.91 -5.57 -22.91
CA GLY A 30 7.23 -5.19 -21.52
C GLY A 30 6.05 -4.59 -20.75
N GLY A 31 4.82 -4.86 -21.20
CA GLY A 31 3.60 -4.44 -20.52
C GLY A 31 3.42 -2.92 -20.45
N ARG A 32 3.88 -2.18 -21.46
CA ARG A 32 3.81 -0.71 -21.52
C ARG A 32 2.69 -0.20 -22.42
N ILE A 33 2.16 0.96 -22.10
CA ILE A 33 1.27 1.73 -22.98
C ILE A 33 2.13 2.35 -24.08
N THR A 34 1.79 2.10 -25.34
CA THR A 34 2.49 2.66 -26.50
C THR A 34 1.78 3.88 -27.07
N ALA A 35 0.46 3.97 -26.89
CA ALA A 35 -0.33 5.12 -27.32
C ALA A 35 -1.63 5.22 -26.51
N VAL A 36 -2.09 6.46 -26.29
CA VAL A 36 -3.40 6.80 -25.74
C VAL A 36 -4.05 7.77 -26.72
N THR A 37 -5.26 7.46 -27.18
CA THR A 37 -5.98 8.27 -28.18
C THR A 37 -7.39 8.56 -27.69
N PRO A 38 -7.65 9.73 -27.08
CA PRO A 38 -9.01 10.17 -26.75
C PRO A 38 -9.80 10.48 -28.02
N ASP A 39 -11.13 10.53 -27.91
CA ASP A 39 -12.04 10.79 -29.04
C ASP A 39 -11.79 9.87 -30.25
N SER A 40 -11.41 8.61 -29.99
CA SER A 40 -11.11 7.64 -31.06
C SER A 40 -12.36 7.17 -31.83
N GLY A 41 -13.54 7.54 -31.34
CA GLY A 41 -14.83 7.07 -31.83
C GLY A 41 -15.19 5.68 -31.28
N PRO A 42 -16.11 4.94 -31.93
CA PRO A 42 -16.61 3.68 -31.38
C PRO A 42 -15.52 2.61 -31.30
N CYS A 43 -15.70 1.67 -30.36
CA CYS A 43 -14.77 0.56 -30.13
C CYS A 43 -14.42 -0.17 -31.46
N PRO A 44 -13.14 -0.15 -31.89
CA PRO A 44 -12.76 -0.77 -33.15
C PRO A 44 -12.79 -2.31 -33.06
N PRO A 45 -13.00 -3.02 -34.17
CA PRO A 45 -12.96 -4.47 -34.19
C PRO A 45 -11.66 -5.04 -33.61
N GLY A 46 -11.79 -6.00 -32.68
CA GLY A 46 -10.65 -6.66 -32.04
C GLY A 46 -10.07 -5.95 -30.81
N ALA A 47 -10.51 -4.73 -30.49
CA ALA A 47 -10.19 -4.10 -29.21
C ALA A 47 -11.04 -4.69 -28.07
N VAL A 48 -10.44 -4.79 -26.88
CA VAL A 48 -11.14 -5.19 -25.66
C VAL A 48 -11.92 -3.98 -25.16
N ARG A 49 -13.26 -4.08 -25.18
CA ARG A 49 -14.15 -3.03 -24.66
C ARG A 49 -14.12 -3.02 -23.13
N LEU A 50 -13.90 -1.84 -22.56
CA LEU A 50 -13.92 -1.54 -21.14
C LEU A 50 -15.03 -0.53 -20.86
N ALA A 51 -16.19 -1.01 -20.38
CA ALA A 51 -17.35 -0.17 -20.09
C ALA A 51 -17.26 0.42 -18.67
N GLY A 52 -17.42 1.75 -18.57
CA GLY A 52 -17.24 2.51 -17.32
C GLY A 52 -16.08 3.51 -17.40
N LEU A 53 -15.51 3.85 -16.24
CA LEU A 53 -14.40 4.79 -16.12
C LEU A 53 -13.08 4.04 -15.89
N LEU A 54 -12.14 4.21 -16.82
CA LEU A 54 -10.76 3.76 -16.66
C LEU A 54 -9.96 4.78 -15.83
N LEU A 55 -9.28 4.27 -14.81
CA LEU A 55 -8.34 4.97 -13.93
C LEU A 55 -6.99 4.26 -14.00
N PRO A 56 -5.85 4.94 -13.73
CA PRO A 56 -4.63 4.22 -13.41
C PRO A 56 -4.88 3.24 -12.27
N GLY A 57 -4.14 2.13 -12.29
CA GLY A 57 -4.23 1.12 -11.25
C GLY A 57 -3.95 1.74 -9.88
N GLN A 58 -4.63 1.27 -8.84
CA GLN A 58 -4.39 1.79 -7.49
C GLN A 58 -3.14 1.15 -6.90
N ALA A 59 -2.27 1.95 -6.29
CA ALA A 59 -1.18 1.48 -5.44
C ALA A 59 -1.68 1.39 -4.00
N ASN A 60 -1.47 0.24 -3.39
CA ASN A 60 -1.61 0.06 -1.96
C ASN A 60 -0.22 0.24 -1.32
N ALA A 61 0.08 1.44 -0.85
CA ALA A 61 1.44 1.81 -0.45
C ALA A 61 1.90 1.12 0.84
N HIS A 62 0.98 0.57 1.63
CA HIS A 62 1.29 -0.10 2.88
C HIS A 62 0.33 -1.26 3.19
N SER A 63 0.90 -2.41 3.52
CA SER A 63 0.18 -3.67 3.73
C SER A 63 0.94 -4.59 4.67
N HIS A 64 0.18 -5.33 5.47
CA HIS A 64 0.65 -6.52 6.18
C HIS A 64 -0.25 -7.70 5.79
N ALA A 65 0.12 -8.48 4.76
CA ALA A 65 -0.79 -9.47 4.15
C ALA A 65 -1.43 -10.42 5.17
N PHE A 66 -0.68 -10.87 6.18
CA PHE A 66 -1.22 -11.79 7.18
C PHE A 66 -2.24 -11.15 8.14
N HIS A 67 -2.28 -9.83 8.27
CA HIS A 67 -3.27 -9.12 9.09
C HIS A 67 -4.67 -9.27 8.53
N ARG A 68 -4.81 -9.61 7.24
CA ARG A 68 -6.11 -9.92 6.66
C ARG A 68 -6.85 -11.06 7.38
N ALA A 69 -6.13 -11.96 8.05
CA ALA A 69 -6.72 -13.01 8.91
C ALA A 69 -7.34 -12.45 10.21
N LEU A 70 -6.93 -11.26 10.65
CA LEU A 70 -7.46 -10.59 11.84
C LEU A 70 -8.83 -9.98 11.63
N ARG A 71 -9.19 -9.64 10.37
CA ARG A 71 -10.48 -9.02 10.02
C ARG A 71 -11.64 -9.82 10.61
N GLY A 72 -12.44 -9.17 11.46
CA GLY A 72 -13.59 -9.74 12.15
C GLY A 72 -13.26 -10.44 13.48
N HIS A 73 -12.00 -10.83 13.71
CA HIS A 73 -11.57 -11.44 14.98
C HIS A 73 -11.25 -10.39 16.05
N VAL A 74 -10.66 -9.26 15.64
CA VAL A 74 -10.19 -8.22 16.56
C VAL A 74 -11.26 -7.17 16.89
N GLN A 75 -12.39 -7.19 16.16
CA GLN A 75 -13.57 -6.35 16.41
C GLN A 75 -14.59 -7.00 17.35
N VAL A 76 -14.27 -8.13 18.00
CA VAL A 76 -15.15 -8.81 18.95
C VAL A 76 -15.01 -8.20 20.35
N GLY A 77 -16.08 -7.59 20.85
CA GLY A 77 -16.11 -7.00 22.19
C GLY A 77 -15.43 -5.63 22.28
N SER A 78 -14.97 -5.27 23.47
CA SER A 78 -14.12 -4.10 23.70
C SER A 78 -12.69 -4.55 23.92
N GLY A 79 -11.74 -4.00 23.18
CA GLY A 79 -10.32 -4.33 23.28
C GLY A 79 -9.42 -3.10 23.40
N THR A 80 -8.14 -3.35 23.60
CA THR A 80 -7.07 -2.36 23.44
C THR A 80 -6.15 -2.80 22.29
N PHE A 81 -5.25 -1.93 21.86
CA PHE A 81 -4.16 -2.31 20.95
C PHE A 81 -3.42 -3.58 21.41
N TRP A 82 -3.28 -3.80 22.72
CA TRP A 82 -2.60 -4.98 23.27
C TRP A 82 -3.36 -6.29 23.06
N THR A 83 -4.69 -6.29 23.23
CA THR A 83 -5.51 -7.49 22.97
C THR A 83 -5.61 -7.81 21.48
N TRP A 84 -5.61 -6.78 20.64
CA TRP A 84 -5.45 -6.92 19.19
C TRP A 84 -4.10 -7.60 18.86
N ARG A 85 -3.03 -7.13 19.49
CA ARG A 85 -1.66 -7.62 19.26
C ARG A 85 -1.47 -9.08 19.65
N ASP A 86 -2.08 -9.54 20.75
CA ASP A 86 -2.03 -10.95 21.14
C ASP A 86 -2.67 -11.86 20.09
N THR A 87 -3.80 -11.42 19.50
CA THR A 87 -4.45 -12.11 18.39
C THR A 87 -3.55 -12.14 17.16
N MET A 88 -2.92 -11.00 16.84
CA MET A 88 -1.95 -10.89 15.75
C MET A 88 -0.78 -11.86 15.93
N TYR A 89 -0.19 -11.95 17.12
CA TYR A 89 0.91 -12.88 17.42
C TYR A 89 0.51 -14.34 17.27
N ARG A 90 -0.74 -14.71 17.57
CA ARG A 90 -1.23 -16.06 17.36
C ARG A 90 -1.22 -16.43 15.87
N PHE A 91 -1.77 -15.58 15.00
CA PHE A 91 -1.77 -15.82 13.55
C PHE A 91 -0.34 -15.79 12.98
N ALA A 92 0.45 -14.80 13.37
CA ALA A 92 1.87 -14.73 12.98
C ALA A 92 2.64 -15.99 13.41
N GLY A 93 2.32 -16.57 14.57
CA GLY A 93 2.95 -17.77 15.11
C GLY A 93 2.60 -19.07 14.38
N ALA A 94 1.46 -19.12 13.68
CA ALA A 94 0.99 -20.30 12.96
C ALA A 94 1.50 -20.39 11.51
N LEU A 95 2.02 -19.29 10.96
CA LEU A 95 2.46 -19.22 9.57
C LEU A 95 3.83 -19.86 9.34
N ASP A 96 3.96 -20.53 8.21
CA ASP A 96 5.18 -21.01 7.55
C ASP A 96 5.20 -20.52 6.08
N PRO A 97 6.25 -20.76 5.29
CA PRO A 97 6.33 -20.24 3.93
C PRO A 97 5.18 -20.70 3.01
N ASP A 98 4.76 -21.96 3.12
CA ASP A 98 3.70 -22.53 2.28
C ASP A 98 2.33 -21.95 2.63
N SER A 99 1.98 -21.93 3.92
CA SER A 99 0.73 -21.34 4.40
C SER A 99 0.67 -19.83 4.16
N TYR A 100 1.81 -19.14 4.25
CA TYR A 100 1.87 -17.70 3.97
C TYR A 100 1.70 -17.41 2.47
N LEU A 101 2.29 -18.22 1.60
CA LEU A 101 2.09 -18.14 0.15
C LEU A 101 0.60 -18.27 -0.21
N GLU A 102 -0.10 -19.26 0.34
CA GLU A 102 -1.52 -19.48 0.07
C GLU A 102 -2.39 -18.35 0.62
N LEU A 103 -2.11 -17.88 1.85
CA LEU A 103 -2.82 -16.73 2.42
C LEU A 103 -2.59 -15.48 1.57
N ALA A 104 -1.34 -15.09 1.35
CA ALA A 104 -1.00 -13.87 0.63
C ALA A 104 -1.52 -13.89 -0.82
N THR A 105 -1.52 -15.04 -1.50
CA THR A 105 -2.11 -15.17 -2.85
C THR A 105 -3.59 -14.78 -2.82
N ALA A 106 -4.33 -15.25 -1.81
CA ALA A 106 -5.75 -14.94 -1.65
C ALA A 106 -5.98 -13.45 -1.28
N VAL A 107 -5.13 -12.88 -0.43
CA VAL A 107 -5.17 -11.46 -0.04
C VAL A 107 -4.89 -10.54 -1.23
N TYR A 108 -3.85 -10.83 -2.00
CA TYR A 108 -3.50 -10.07 -3.19
C TYR A 108 -4.52 -10.21 -4.31
N ALA A 109 -5.22 -11.36 -4.41
CA ALA A 109 -6.35 -11.50 -5.31
C ALA A 109 -7.56 -10.65 -4.87
N GLU A 110 -7.82 -10.50 -3.55
CA GLU A 110 -8.81 -9.54 -3.04
C GLU A 110 -8.41 -8.10 -3.39
N MET A 111 -7.13 -7.74 -3.24
CA MET A 111 -6.62 -6.43 -3.65
C MET A 111 -6.83 -6.18 -5.15
N ALA A 112 -6.53 -7.15 -6.00
CA ALA A 112 -6.78 -7.07 -7.43
C ALA A 112 -8.28 -6.85 -7.73
N LEU A 113 -9.18 -7.58 -7.04
CA LEU A 113 -10.62 -7.35 -7.16
C LEU A 113 -11.05 -5.94 -6.72
N ALA A 114 -10.31 -5.31 -5.81
CA ALA A 114 -10.55 -3.94 -5.36
C ALA A 114 -9.89 -2.86 -6.25
N GLY A 115 -9.24 -3.22 -7.36
CA GLY A 115 -8.63 -2.27 -8.28
C GLY A 115 -7.16 -1.95 -8.02
N ILE A 116 -6.52 -2.66 -7.08
CA ILE A 116 -5.10 -2.49 -6.75
C ILE A 116 -4.23 -3.28 -7.73
N THR A 117 -3.20 -2.62 -8.26
CA THR A 117 -2.25 -3.20 -9.22
C THR A 117 -0.85 -3.36 -8.66
N ALA A 118 -0.52 -2.66 -7.58
CA ALA A 118 0.76 -2.74 -6.89
C ALA A 118 0.59 -2.65 -5.37
N VAL A 119 1.35 -3.44 -4.62
CA VAL A 119 1.36 -3.42 -3.14
C VAL A 119 2.76 -3.18 -2.59
N GLY A 120 2.86 -2.31 -1.59
CA GLY A 120 4.01 -2.23 -0.68
C GLY A 120 3.80 -3.16 0.49
N GLU A 121 4.37 -4.37 0.41
CA GLU A 121 4.26 -5.36 1.47
C GLU A 121 5.31 -5.05 2.54
N PHE A 122 4.89 -4.50 3.67
CA PHE A 122 5.73 -4.21 4.83
C PHE A 122 5.90 -5.49 5.63
N HIS A 123 6.96 -6.23 5.27
CA HIS A 123 7.16 -7.62 5.68
C HIS A 123 8.13 -7.72 6.87
N TYR A 124 7.64 -8.17 8.01
CA TYR A 124 8.44 -8.39 9.22
C TYR A 124 8.37 -9.81 9.78
N LEU A 125 7.82 -10.78 9.05
CA LEU A 125 7.71 -12.17 9.52
C LEU A 125 8.74 -13.06 8.82
N HIS A 126 9.98 -13.04 9.30
CA HIS A 126 11.14 -13.59 8.57
C HIS A 126 11.44 -15.05 8.90
N HIS A 127 11.35 -15.42 10.18
CA HIS A 127 11.94 -16.66 10.69
C HIS A 127 10.88 -17.71 11.09
N ALA A 128 11.32 -18.94 11.31
CA ALA A 128 10.46 -20.04 11.74
C ALA A 128 9.95 -19.81 13.18
N PRO A 129 8.89 -20.54 13.63
CA PRO A 129 8.42 -20.47 15.00
C PRO A 129 9.57 -20.66 16.01
N GLY A 130 9.74 -19.69 16.91
CA GLY A 130 10.86 -19.66 17.86
C GLY A 130 12.10 -18.88 17.40
N GLY A 131 12.10 -18.33 16.19
CA GLY A 131 13.14 -17.41 15.68
C GLY A 131 14.30 -18.07 14.95
N SER A 132 14.26 -19.38 14.70
CA SER A 132 15.30 -20.05 13.90
C SER A 132 15.16 -19.68 12.43
N ARG A 133 16.29 -19.45 11.74
CA ARG A 133 16.30 -19.23 10.30
C ARG A 133 15.84 -20.49 9.55
N TYR A 134 15.14 -20.29 8.43
CA TYR A 134 14.88 -21.35 7.45
C TYR A 134 16.16 -21.64 6.64
N ASP A 135 16.17 -22.74 5.88
CA ASP A 135 17.27 -23.09 4.98
C ASP A 135 17.55 -21.98 3.96
N ASP A 136 16.49 -21.42 3.38
CA ASP A 136 16.54 -20.11 2.72
C ASP A 136 16.16 -19.03 3.75
N PRO A 137 17.09 -18.15 4.15
CA PRO A 137 16.82 -17.09 5.12
C PRO A 137 15.65 -16.17 4.74
N ASN A 138 15.31 -16.08 3.44
CA ASN A 138 14.25 -15.23 2.91
C ASN A 138 12.99 -16.01 2.49
N ALA A 139 12.83 -17.28 2.90
CA ALA A 139 11.71 -18.12 2.47
C ALA A 139 10.32 -17.46 2.61
N MET A 140 10.10 -16.69 3.68
CA MET A 140 8.83 -15.98 3.91
C MET A 140 8.65 -14.79 2.95
N GLY A 141 9.71 -14.03 2.67
CA GLY A 141 9.70 -12.94 1.69
C GLY A 141 9.52 -13.46 0.26
N GLU A 142 10.15 -14.59 -0.07
CA GLU A 142 10.00 -15.26 -1.36
C GLU A 142 8.58 -15.79 -1.58
N ALA A 143 7.94 -16.33 -0.52
CA ALA A 143 6.53 -16.70 -0.54
C ALA A 143 5.61 -15.52 -0.90
N LEU A 144 5.88 -14.32 -0.37
CA LEU A 144 5.12 -13.11 -0.69
C LEU A 144 5.33 -12.65 -2.13
N ILE A 145 6.57 -12.71 -2.63
CA ILE A 145 6.86 -12.33 -4.02
C ILE A 145 6.20 -13.31 -5.00
N GLU A 146 6.21 -14.60 -4.71
CA GLU A 146 5.51 -15.61 -5.49
C GLU A 146 3.98 -15.45 -5.38
N ALA A 147 3.45 -15.13 -4.20
CA ALA A 147 2.03 -14.85 -4.02
C ALA A 147 1.55 -13.70 -4.92
N ALA A 148 2.32 -12.61 -5.00
CA ALA A 148 2.04 -11.49 -5.89
C ALA A 148 2.03 -11.92 -7.37
N ALA A 149 2.97 -12.80 -7.76
CA ALA A 149 3.01 -13.37 -9.11
C ALA A 149 1.73 -14.18 -9.44
N ARG A 150 1.28 -15.03 -8.50
CA ARG A 150 0.08 -15.85 -8.64
C ARG A 150 -1.20 -15.02 -8.72
N ALA A 151 -1.29 -13.97 -7.91
CA ALA A 151 -2.39 -13.00 -7.96
C ALA A 151 -2.30 -12.07 -9.19
N GLY A 152 -1.12 -11.94 -9.80
CA GLY A 152 -0.89 -11.12 -10.99
C GLY A 152 -0.73 -9.63 -10.71
N ILE A 153 -0.45 -9.24 -9.46
CA ILE A 153 -0.15 -7.85 -9.08
C ILE A 153 1.36 -7.64 -8.95
N ARG A 154 1.78 -6.37 -8.91
CA ARG A 154 3.16 -6.00 -8.57
C ARG A 154 3.35 -5.94 -7.07
N ILE A 155 4.57 -6.20 -6.64
CA ILE A 155 4.98 -6.09 -5.23
C ILE A 155 6.24 -5.25 -5.13
N THR A 156 6.26 -4.36 -4.13
CA THR A 156 7.51 -3.87 -3.54
C THR A 156 7.59 -4.52 -2.16
N LEU A 157 8.45 -5.52 -2.03
CA LEU A 157 8.69 -6.16 -0.75
C LEU A 157 9.57 -5.22 0.08
N LEU A 158 8.97 -4.62 1.10
CA LEU A 158 9.64 -3.74 2.05
C LEU A 158 10.10 -4.61 3.22
N ASP A 159 11.28 -5.24 3.06
CA ASP A 159 11.82 -6.11 4.07
C ASP A 159 12.17 -5.30 5.33
N THR A 160 11.51 -5.62 6.43
CA THR A 160 11.48 -4.78 7.62
C THR A 160 12.56 -5.19 8.60
N CYS A 161 13.38 -4.22 9.01
CA CYS A 161 14.27 -4.33 10.17
C CYS A 161 13.45 -4.17 11.45
N TYR A 162 13.48 -5.20 12.30
CA TYR A 162 12.81 -5.25 13.59
C TYR A 162 13.74 -5.92 14.61
N LEU A 163 14.21 -5.21 15.63
CA LEU A 163 15.27 -5.68 16.51
C LEU A 163 14.90 -5.64 17.99
N SER A 164 13.82 -4.97 18.36
CA SER A 164 13.50 -4.62 19.74
C SER A 164 11.99 -4.68 20.02
N ALA A 165 11.59 -5.10 21.21
CA ALA A 165 10.18 -5.11 21.63
C ALA A 165 9.64 -3.71 22.00
N GLY A 166 10.55 -2.76 22.21
CA GLY A 166 10.35 -1.38 22.61
C GLY A 166 11.71 -0.72 22.88
N PHE A 167 11.75 0.54 23.30
CA PHE A 167 13.02 1.21 23.60
C PHE A 167 13.82 0.45 24.68
N GLY A 168 15.01 -0.04 24.31
CA GLY A 168 15.91 -0.78 25.21
C GLY A 168 15.40 -2.16 25.66
N ALA A 169 14.43 -2.76 24.97
CA ALA A 169 13.80 -4.01 25.37
C ALA A 169 14.04 -5.13 24.35
N GLU A 170 14.59 -6.25 24.81
CA GLU A 170 14.82 -7.44 23.97
C GLU A 170 13.52 -7.97 23.32
N PRO A 171 13.58 -8.52 22.10
CA PRO A 171 12.45 -9.18 21.46
C PRO A 171 11.82 -10.27 22.34
N THR A 172 10.49 -10.23 22.48
CA THR A 172 9.72 -11.30 23.09
C THR A 172 9.68 -12.55 22.19
N ARG A 173 9.22 -13.68 22.73
CA ARG A 173 9.18 -14.96 21.99
C ARG A 173 8.50 -14.88 20.62
N PRO A 174 7.33 -14.22 20.43
CA PRO A 174 6.75 -14.02 19.09
C PRO A 174 7.63 -13.14 18.19
N GLN A 175 8.23 -12.09 18.75
CA GLN A 175 9.07 -11.12 18.02
C GLN A 175 10.42 -11.69 17.59
N LEU A 176 10.88 -12.80 18.16
CA LEU A 176 12.05 -13.54 17.65
C LEU A 176 11.86 -13.97 16.19
N ARG A 177 10.62 -14.09 15.70
CA ARG A 177 10.36 -14.37 14.28
C ARG A 177 10.65 -13.18 13.37
N PHE A 178 10.76 -11.97 13.92
CA PHE A 178 10.91 -10.72 13.18
C PHE A 178 12.34 -10.20 13.20
N SER A 179 13.16 -10.69 14.13
CA SER A 179 14.48 -10.11 14.42
C SER A 179 15.61 -10.96 13.87
N ASP A 180 16.43 -10.31 13.05
CA ASP A 180 17.72 -10.82 12.59
C ASP A 180 18.82 -10.71 13.67
N GLY A 181 18.51 -10.14 14.84
CA GLY A 181 19.43 -9.88 15.95
C GLY A 181 20.02 -8.47 15.91
N ASP A 182 20.51 -8.05 14.74
CA ASP A 182 20.99 -6.69 14.50
C ASP A 182 20.75 -6.25 13.04
N ALA A 183 20.98 -4.97 12.76
CA ALA A 183 20.73 -4.36 11.46
C ALA A 183 21.76 -4.77 10.40
N ASP A 184 22.96 -5.21 10.79
CA ASP A 184 23.96 -5.69 9.83
C ASP A 184 23.56 -7.10 9.35
N ALA A 185 23.14 -7.97 10.26
CA ALA A 185 22.58 -9.29 9.95
C ALA A 185 21.30 -9.21 9.11
N TRP A 186 20.44 -8.22 9.39
CA TRP A 186 19.30 -7.87 8.52
C TRP A 186 19.78 -7.47 7.12
N ALA A 187 20.74 -6.54 7.01
CA ALA A 187 21.25 -6.06 5.73
C ALA A 187 21.88 -7.20 4.89
N GLU A 188 22.63 -8.11 5.54
CA GLU A 188 23.19 -9.31 4.92
C GLU A 188 22.09 -10.24 4.37
N ARG A 189 21.04 -10.48 5.15
CA ARG A 189 19.91 -11.33 4.71
C ARG A 189 19.18 -10.71 3.52
N VAL A 190 18.84 -9.43 3.59
CA VAL A 190 18.08 -8.74 2.52
C VAL A 190 18.89 -8.64 1.23
N GLU A 191 20.22 -8.60 1.30
CA GLU A 191 21.07 -8.57 0.10
C GLU A 191 20.91 -9.80 -0.81
N ALA A 192 20.48 -10.93 -0.25
CA ALA A 192 20.20 -12.14 -1.01
C ALA A 192 18.92 -12.04 -1.85
N LEU A 193 17.95 -11.20 -1.48
CA LEU A 193 16.72 -10.97 -2.25
C LEU A 193 17.03 -10.29 -3.59
N LYS A 194 16.39 -10.76 -4.66
CA LYS A 194 16.59 -10.23 -6.01
C LYS A 194 15.30 -9.70 -6.61
N PRO A 195 15.34 -8.53 -7.29
CA PRO A 195 14.17 -8.00 -7.98
C PRO A 195 13.75 -8.92 -9.15
N ARG A 196 12.47 -8.86 -9.49
CA ARG A 196 11.84 -9.55 -10.64
C ARG A 196 11.04 -8.52 -11.43
N GLU A 197 10.52 -8.89 -12.60
CA GLU A 197 9.71 -7.98 -13.44
C GLU A 197 8.50 -7.39 -12.67
N HIS A 198 7.87 -8.20 -11.82
CA HIS A 198 6.74 -7.78 -10.97
C HIS A 198 7.15 -7.40 -9.54
N ALA A 199 8.44 -7.51 -9.18
CA ALA A 199 8.89 -7.41 -7.80
C ALA A 199 10.07 -6.44 -7.62
N ARG A 200 9.91 -5.45 -6.76
CA ARG A 200 10.98 -4.57 -6.25
C ARG A 200 11.31 -4.93 -4.82
N ILE A 201 12.57 -4.72 -4.44
CA ILE A 201 13.03 -4.87 -3.06
C ILE A 201 13.28 -3.47 -2.50
N GLY A 202 12.56 -3.15 -1.43
CA GLY A 202 12.80 -2.00 -0.58
C GLY A 202 13.14 -2.45 0.83
N ALA A 203 13.24 -1.48 1.73
CA ALA A 203 13.40 -1.76 3.15
C ALA A 203 12.31 -1.06 3.96
N ALA A 204 12.14 -1.54 5.17
CA ALA A 204 11.41 -0.81 6.18
C ALA A 204 12.16 -0.76 7.51
N ILE A 205 12.06 0.36 8.22
CA ILE A 205 12.31 0.42 9.65
C ILE A 205 10.96 0.14 10.29
N HIS A 206 10.79 -0.91 11.09
CA HIS A 206 9.47 -1.18 11.70
C HIS A 206 8.96 0.08 12.42
N SER A 207 9.71 0.55 13.41
CA SER A 207 9.52 1.88 14.01
C SER A 207 10.74 2.22 14.85
N VAL A 208 10.83 3.46 15.34
CA VAL A 208 11.89 3.87 16.29
C VAL A 208 11.85 3.07 17.61
N ARG A 209 10.72 2.45 17.94
CA ARG A 209 10.60 1.53 19.09
C ARG A 209 11.28 0.20 18.85
N ALA A 210 11.30 -0.24 17.60
CA ALA A 210 11.71 -1.58 17.22
C ALA A 210 13.13 -1.63 16.65
N VAL A 211 13.72 -0.50 16.24
CA VAL A 211 15.10 -0.44 15.76
C VAL A 211 15.88 0.53 16.67
N PRO A 212 16.91 0.07 17.41
CA PRO A 212 17.74 0.93 18.23
C PRO A 212 18.35 2.08 17.42
N ALA A 213 18.46 3.26 18.06
CA ALA A 213 18.85 4.50 17.39
C ALA A 213 20.18 4.37 16.63
N GLU A 214 21.18 3.74 17.25
CA GLU A 214 22.49 3.48 16.66
C GLU A 214 22.47 2.58 15.43
N GLN A 215 21.38 1.81 15.23
CA GLN A 215 21.21 0.88 14.12
C GLN A 215 20.33 1.42 12.98
N LEU A 216 19.56 2.51 13.21
CA LEU A 216 18.73 3.16 12.18
C LEU A 216 19.55 3.55 10.94
N GLY A 217 20.76 4.08 11.16
CA GLY A 217 21.64 4.52 10.09
C GLY A 217 22.10 3.39 9.17
N THR A 218 22.15 2.14 9.63
CA THR A 218 22.49 0.98 8.78
C THR A 218 21.40 0.74 7.74
N VAL A 219 20.13 0.77 8.15
CA VAL A 219 18.99 0.61 7.24
C VAL A 219 18.92 1.76 6.23
N ALA A 220 19.11 3.00 6.69
CA ALA A 220 19.13 4.19 5.82
C ALA A 220 20.25 4.15 4.77
N ARG A 221 21.47 3.73 5.16
CA ARG A 221 22.59 3.57 4.21
C ARG A 221 22.34 2.44 3.22
N TRP A 222 21.73 1.34 3.66
CA TRP A 222 21.40 0.23 2.78
C TRP A 222 20.45 0.66 1.66
N THR A 223 19.39 1.42 1.99
CA THR A 223 18.42 1.92 1.00
C THR A 223 19.01 2.98 0.08
N ASP A 224 19.81 3.93 0.61
CA ASP A 224 20.41 4.96 -0.23
C ASP A 224 21.39 4.38 -1.26
N GLY A 225 22.26 3.45 -0.84
CA GLY A 225 23.21 2.77 -1.72
C GLY A 225 22.56 1.98 -2.85
N ARG A 226 21.29 1.57 -2.68
CA ARG A 226 20.49 0.85 -3.68
C ARG A 226 19.45 1.73 -4.38
N ARG A 227 19.31 2.98 -3.94
CA ARG A 227 18.20 3.88 -4.31
C ARG A 227 16.83 3.20 -4.12
N ALA A 228 16.73 2.34 -3.13
CA ALA A 228 15.52 1.58 -2.83
C ALA A 228 14.52 2.41 -2.02
N PRO A 229 13.20 2.13 -2.12
CA PRO A 229 12.22 2.72 -1.21
C PRO A 229 12.52 2.34 0.25
N LEU A 230 12.29 3.29 1.16
CA LEU A 230 12.33 3.09 2.60
C LEU A 230 10.95 3.41 3.18
N HIS A 231 10.38 2.54 3.98
CA HIS A 231 9.13 2.82 4.70
C HIS A 231 9.36 2.75 6.21
N VAL A 232 8.58 3.49 6.98
CA VAL A 232 8.68 3.48 8.45
C VAL A 232 7.34 3.79 9.09
N HIS A 233 6.91 2.99 10.09
CA HIS A 233 5.80 3.42 10.95
C HIS A 233 6.28 4.58 11.81
N LEU A 234 5.56 5.70 11.72
CA LEU A 234 5.97 6.95 12.35
C LEU A 234 4.81 7.61 13.06
N SER A 235 4.93 7.81 14.37
CA SER A 235 4.02 8.66 15.16
C SER A 235 2.55 8.29 14.99
N GLU A 236 2.28 6.98 14.92
CA GLU A 236 0.94 6.41 14.84
C GLU A 236 0.16 6.67 16.13
N GLN A 237 0.77 6.40 17.28
CA GLN A 237 0.16 6.59 18.61
C GLN A 237 0.93 7.59 19.46
N THR A 238 0.23 8.36 20.30
CA THR A 238 0.86 9.31 21.24
C THR A 238 1.83 8.63 22.21
N ALA A 239 1.54 7.39 22.63
CA ALA A 239 2.41 6.62 23.51
C ALA A 239 3.80 6.33 22.90
N GLU A 240 3.91 6.21 21.56
CA GLU A 240 5.22 6.11 20.90
C GLU A 240 6.02 7.40 21.06
N ASN A 241 5.37 8.55 20.88
CA ASN A 241 6.00 9.86 21.00
C ASN A 241 6.48 10.12 22.43
N ASP A 242 5.65 9.84 23.43
CA ASP A 242 5.99 10.00 24.85
C ASP A 242 7.17 9.11 25.25
N ALA A 243 7.18 7.86 24.78
CA ALA A 243 8.27 6.92 25.03
C ALA A 243 9.57 7.34 24.34
N CYS A 244 9.50 7.84 23.10
CA CYS A 244 10.66 8.34 22.36
C CYS A 244 11.26 9.58 23.03
N LEU A 245 10.41 10.51 23.48
CA LEU A 245 10.83 11.68 24.25
C LEU A 245 11.50 11.27 25.56
N THR A 246 10.98 10.26 26.26
CA THR A 246 11.57 9.76 27.49
C THR A 246 12.94 9.10 27.25
N ALA A 247 13.08 8.32 26.17
CA ALA A 247 14.30 7.58 25.87
C ALA A 247 15.41 8.44 25.24
N HIS A 248 15.04 9.39 24.35
CA HIS A 248 15.98 10.12 23.51
C HIS A 248 15.88 11.65 23.61
N GLY A 249 14.89 12.18 24.33
CA GLY A 249 14.67 13.62 24.47
C GLY A 249 14.11 14.32 23.22
N VAL A 250 13.74 13.55 22.18
CA VAL A 250 13.27 14.05 20.88
C VAL A 250 12.07 13.25 20.37
N THR A 251 11.35 13.79 19.39
CA THR A 251 10.26 13.09 18.71
C THR A 251 10.79 11.94 17.83
N PRO A 252 9.96 10.94 17.49
CA PRO A 252 10.30 9.90 16.53
C PRO A 252 10.81 10.45 15.19
N THR A 253 10.18 11.52 14.69
CA THR A 253 10.54 12.16 13.41
C THR A 253 11.93 12.78 13.47
N ARG A 254 12.22 13.53 14.55
CA ARG A 254 13.56 14.10 14.78
C ARG A 254 14.62 13.01 14.87
N LEU A 255 14.35 11.92 15.60
CA LEU A 255 15.28 10.80 15.70
C LEU A 255 15.57 10.18 14.32
N LEU A 256 14.56 9.93 13.50
CA LEU A 256 14.76 9.44 12.13
C LEU A 256 15.57 10.42 11.27
N ALA A 257 15.32 11.72 11.40
CA ALA A 257 16.06 12.76 10.69
C ALA A 257 17.54 12.75 11.07
N ASP A 258 17.84 12.69 12.38
CA ASP A 258 19.21 12.71 12.91
C ASP A 258 20.02 11.47 12.47
N HIS A 259 19.34 10.36 12.17
CA HIS A 259 19.94 9.13 11.65
C HIS A 259 19.85 8.97 10.12
N GLY A 260 19.42 10.00 9.39
CA GLY A 260 19.41 10.02 7.93
C GLY A 260 18.33 9.15 7.27
N ALA A 261 17.28 8.77 8.01
CA ALA A 261 16.20 7.91 7.52
C ALA A 261 15.08 8.67 6.80
N LEU A 262 15.06 10.01 6.83
CA LEU A 262 14.10 10.83 6.07
C LEU A 262 14.66 11.23 4.71
N GLY A 263 13.80 11.31 3.69
CA GLY A 263 14.23 11.64 2.33
C GLY A 263 13.18 11.39 1.25
N PRO A 264 13.48 11.72 -0.02
CA PRO A 264 12.54 11.62 -1.13
C PRO A 264 12.17 10.19 -1.55
N ARG A 265 12.83 9.18 -0.98
CA ARG A 265 12.51 7.75 -1.16
C ARG A 265 11.93 7.14 0.13
N THR A 266 11.73 7.96 1.16
CA THR A 266 11.15 7.53 2.42
C THR A 266 9.65 7.80 2.41
N SER A 267 8.87 6.82 2.86
CA SER A 267 7.46 6.98 3.22
C SER A 267 7.29 6.83 4.73
N ALA A 268 6.82 7.88 5.38
CA ALA A 268 6.34 7.81 6.76
C ALA A 268 4.90 7.31 6.76
N VAL A 269 4.67 6.13 7.33
CA VAL A 269 3.35 5.52 7.48
C VAL A 269 2.68 6.12 8.73
N HIS A 270 1.39 6.46 8.59
CA HIS A 270 0.55 7.16 9.55
C HIS A 270 0.91 8.65 9.71
N ALA A 271 2.02 8.94 10.39
CA ALA A 271 2.44 10.29 10.74
C ALA A 271 1.30 11.10 11.40
N THR A 272 0.59 10.47 12.34
CA THR A 272 -0.67 10.97 12.93
C THR A 272 -0.44 12.09 13.94
N HIS A 273 0.54 11.94 14.82
CA HIS A 273 0.76 12.85 15.95
C HIS A 273 2.04 13.68 15.79
N LEU A 274 1.98 14.69 14.93
CA LEU A 274 3.15 15.50 14.59
C LEU A 274 3.13 16.88 15.25
N THR A 275 4.30 17.33 15.68
CA THR A 275 4.58 18.73 15.98
C THR A 275 4.82 19.54 14.70
N ASP A 276 4.87 20.87 14.82
CA ASP A 276 5.20 21.75 13.69
C ASP A 276 6.63 21.52 13.17
N GLU A 277 7.55 21.17 14.06
CA GLU A 277 8.93 20.83 13.70
C GLU A 277 8.98 19.51 12.92
N ASP A 278 8.20 18.51 13.31
CA ASP A 278 8.12 17.23 12.61
C ASP A 278 7.60 17.42 11.17
N ILE A 279 6.54 18.20 11.00
CA ILE A 279 6.00 18.55 9.67
C ILE A 279 7.06 19.25 8.83
N LYS A 280 7.84 20.16 9.42
CA LYS A 280 8.93 20.84 8.73
C LYS A 280 10.02 19.86 8.29
N LEU A 281 10.43 18.92 9.14
CA LEU A 281 11.44 17.92 8.79
C LEU A 281 11.00 17.01 7.64
N LEU A 282 9.75 16.55 7.68
CA LEU A 282 9.17 15.71 6.62
C LEU A 282 9.09 16.47 5.29
N SER A 283 8.68 17.74 5.34
CA SER A 283 8.63 18.63 4.17
C SER A 283 10.01 18.93 3.60
N ASP A 284 10.96 19.38 4.44
CA ASP A 284 12.33 19.75 4.02
C ASP A 284 13.06 18.56 3.37
N SER A 285 12.75 17.33 3.82
CA SER A 285 13.33 16.09 3.28
C SER A 285 12.56 15.51 2.09
N SER A 286 11.42 16.09 1.71
CA SER A 286 10.51 15.56 0.68
C SER A 286 10.01 14.14 0.99
N THR A 287 9.85 13.81 2.27
CA THR A 287 9.35 12.50 2.72
C THR A 287 7.87 12.36 2.34
N ALA A 288 7.50 11.23 1.73
CA ALA A 288 6.10 10.91 1.44
C ALA A 288 5.36 10.48 2.72
N ILE A 289 4.06 10.71 2.77
CA ILE A 289 3.21 10.31 3.89
C ILE A 289 2.23 9.26 3.39
N CYS A 290 2.28 8.06 3.98
CA CYS A 290 1.32 7.00 3.69
C CYS A 290 0.24 7.00 4.77
N MET A 291 -0.92 7.52 4.42
CA MET A 291 -2.10 7.52 5.29
C MET A 291 -2.81 6.18 5.15
N CYS A 292 -3.28 5.61 6.26
CA CYS A 292 -4.08 4.38 6.28
C CYS A 292 -5.43 4.59 7.00
N PRO A 293 -6.30 5.51 6.53
CA PRO A 293 -7.46 5.96 7.31
C PRO A 293 -8.39 4.86 7.82
N THR A 294 -8.64 3.79 7.05
CA THR A 294 -9.54 2.73 7.54
C THR A 294 -8.95 1.96 8.71
N THR A 295 -7.63 1.70 8.71
CA THR A 295 -6.94 1.07 9.85
C THR A 295 -6.78 2.05 11.00
N GLU A 296 -6.43 3.31 10.74
CA GLU A 296 -6.30 4.35 11.78
C GLU A 296 -7.63 4.58 12.53
N ARG A 297 -8.77 4.44 11.83
CA ARG A 297 -10.10 4.42 12.46
C ARG A 297 -10.36 3.16 13.29
N ASP A 298 -9.98 1.98 12.78
CA ASP A 298 -10.18 0.69 13.46
C ASP A 298 -9.34 0.59 14.75
N LEU A 299 -8.10 1.07 14.72
CA LEU A 299 -7.17 1.09 15.85
C LEU A 299 -7.32 2.32 16.76
N ALA A 300 -8.14 3.28 16.35
CA ALA A 300 -8.43 4.52 17.07
C ALA A 300 -7.18 5.40 17.32
N ASP A 301 -6.29 5.50 16.34
CA ASP A 301 -5.07 6.29 16.44
C ASP A 301 -5.37 7.79 16.45
N GLY A 302 -6.25 8.23 15.55
CA GLY A 302 -6.67 9.62 15.41
C GLY A 302 -6.77 10.06 13.96
N ILE A 303 -7.00 11.36 13.74
CA ILE A 303 -7.04 11.96 12.40
C ILE A 303 -5.72 12.72 12.19
N GLY A 304 -4.83 12.16 11.36
CA GLY A 304 -3.53 12.77 11.06
C GLY A 304 -3.63 14.08 10.28
N PRO A 305 -2.58 14.93 10.29
CA PRO A 305 -2.59 16.26 9.69
C PRO A 305 -2.33 16.24 8.17
N ALA A 306 -2.94 15.30 7.43
CA ALA A 306 -2.68 15.06 6.00
C ALA A 306 -2.74 16.33 5.14
N ARG A 307 -3.75 17.19 5.37
CA ARG A 307 -3.89 18.46 4.63
C ARG A 307 -2.74 19.42 4.91
N ARG A 308 -2.23 19.49 6.14
CA ARG A 308 -1.10 20.35 6.51
C ARG A 308 0.19 19.83 5.87
N LEU A 309 0.43 18.52 5.91
CA LEU A 309 1.59 17.87 5.29
C LEU A 309 1.62 18.09 3.78
N ALA A 310 0.49 17.90 3.09
CA ALA A 310 0.40 18.16 1.67
C ALA A 310 0.55 19.64 1.31
N SER A 311 0.01 20.56 2.12
CA SER A 311 0.24 22.00 1.93
C SER A 311 1.69 22.42 2.19
N ALA A 312 2.42 21.66 3.01
CA ALA A 312 3.86 21.81 3.20
C ALA A 312 4.69 21.14 2.09
N GLY A 313 4.04 20.50 1.10
CA GLY A 313 4.72 19.90 -0.05
C GLY A 313 5.10 18.42 0.10
N CYS A 314 4.67 17.75 1.17
CA CYS A 314 4.87 16.30 1.29
C CYS A 314 3.95 15.55 0.29
N PRO A 315 4.47 14.59 -0.49
CA PRO A 315 3.62 13.68 -1.25
C PRO A 315 2.70 12.87 -0.33
N ILE A 316 1.47 12.61 -0.77
CA ILE A 316 0.50 11.81 0.00
C ILE A 316 0.23 10.52 -0.76
N THR A 317 0.19 9.42 -0.02
CA THR A 317 -0.08 8.07 -0.52
C THR A 317 -1.06 7.38 0.42
N LEU A 318 -1.62 6.26 -0.03
CA LEU A 318 -2.68 5.53 0.68
C LEU A 318 -2.30 4.07 0.87
N GLY A 319 -2.60 3.52 2.04
CA GLY A 319 -2.40 2.11 2.36
C GLY A 319 -3.60 1.52 3.08
N SER A 320 -3.86 0.23 2.86
CA SER A 320 -4.92 -0.51 3.58
C SER A 320 -4.43 -1.13 4.89
N ASP A 321 -3.11 -1.23 5.07
CA ASP A 321 -2.45 -1.64 6.30
C ASP A 321 -2.94 -2.98 6.88
N SER A 322 -3.74 -2.95 7.97
CA SER A 322 -4.24 -4.13 8.67
C SER A 322 -5.25 -4.94 7.85
N HIS A 323 -5.72 -4.37 6.74
CA HIS A 323 -6.74 -4.95 5.88
C HIS A 323 -8.07 -5.19 6.60
N ALA A 324 -8.42 -4.40 7.63
CA ALA A 324 -9.79 -4.35 8.15
C ALA A 324 -10.79 -4.03 7.01
N VAL A 325 -10.38 -3.11 6.12
CA VAL A 325 -11.02 -2.81 4.84
C VAL A 325 -9.96 -2.86 3.74
N ILE A 326 -10.28 -3.41 2.58
CA ILE A 326 -9.48 -3.27 1.34
C ILE A 326 -10.38 -2.55 0.34
N ASP A 327 -10.29 -1.22 0.32
CA ASP A 327 -11.02 -0.37 -0.62
C ASP A 327 -10.24 0.94 -0.84
N PRO A 328 -9.49 1.09 -1.95
CA PRO A 328 -8.68 2.28 -2.19
C PRO A 328 -9.54 3.55 -2.34
N PHE A 329 -10.81 3.42 -2.76
CA PHE A 329 -11.72 4.56 -2.86
C PHE A 329 -12.19 5.02 -1.48
N GLU A 330 -12.36 4.09 -0.53
CA GLU A 330 -12.64 4.45 0.87
C GLU A 330 -11.45 5.12 1.54
N GLU A 331 -10.22 4.62 1.35
CA GLU A 331 -9.02 5.29 1.89
C GLU A 331 -8.90 6.73 1.36
N ALA A 332 -9.10 6.91 0.05
CA ALA A 332 -9.08 8.21 -0.60
C ALA A 332 -10.18 9.13 -0.06
N ARG A 333 -11.42 8.63 0.02
CA ARG A 333 -12.58 9.37 0.52
C ARG A 333 -12.40 9.78 1.98
N ALA A 334 -11.80 8.92 2.80
CA ALA A 334 -11.61 9.14 4.22
C ALA A 334 -10.76 10.39 4.52
N LEU A 335 -9.71 10.66 3.73
CA LEU A 335 -8.89 11.87 3.89
C LEU A 335 -9.69 13.17 3.82
N GLU A 336 -10.72 13.22 2.97
CA GLU A 336 -11.61 14.39 2.87
C GLU A 336 -12.71 14.35 3.93
N LEU A 337 -13.32 13.19 4.18
CA LEU A 337 -14.49 13.11 5.06
C LEU A 337 -14.12 13.21 6.55
N ASP A 338 -12.98 12.66 6.97
CA ASP A 338 -12.52 12.81 8.36
C ASP A 338 -12.11 14.24 8.65
N GLU A 339 -11.43 14.88 7.71
CA GLU A 339 -11.06 16.29 7.81
C GLU A 339 -12.31 17.18 7.87
N ARG A 340 -13.37 16.87 7.11
CA ARG A 340 -14.67 17.55 7.22
C ARG A 340 -15.25 17.45 8.62
N LEU A 341 -15.23 16.27 9.24
CA LEU A 341 -15.75 16.08 10.60
C LEU A 341 -14.92 16.89 11.60
N ARG A 342 -13.60 16.85 11.47
CA ARG A 342 -12.66 17.56 12.35
C ARG A 342 -12.81 19.08 12.26
N THR A 343 -12.90 19.64 11.06
CA THR A 343 -12.90 21.10 10.85
C THR A 343 -14.29 21.72 10.67
N ARG A 344 -15.33 20.90 10.44
CA ARG A 344 -16.69 21.33 10.06
C ARG A 344 -16.75 22.14 8.75
N THR A 345 -15.79 21.93 7.85
CA THR A 345 -15.68 22.61 6.54
C THR A 345 -15.52 21.57 5.44
N ARG A 346 -16.10 21.82 4.26
CA ARG A 346 -15.98 20.96 3.07
C ARG A 346 -14.91 21.47 2.10
N GLY A 347 -14.31 20.57 1.33
CA GLY A 347 -13.46 20.91 0.18
C GLY A 347 -11.99 21.04 0.51
N HIS A 348 -11.44 20.15 1.35
CA HIS A 348 -10.00 20.13 1.66
C HIS A 348 -9.19 19.43 0.58
N TRP A 349 -9.82 18.52 -0.16
CA TRP A 349 -9.26 17.78 -1.27
C TRP A 349 -10.18 17.78 -2.49
N THR A 350 -9.57 17.81 -3.67
CA THR A 350 -10.27 17.52 -4.92
C THR A 350 -10.26 16.01 -5.16
N ALA A 351 -11.21 15.50 -5.93
CA ALA A 351 -11.19 14.09 -6.31
C ALA A 351 -9.90 13.73 -7.08
N ASN A 352 -9.43 14.63 -7.94
CA ASN A 352 -8.18 14.45 -8.69
C ASN A 352 -6.96 14.31 -7.78
N SER A 353 -6.84 15.09 -6.69
CA SER A 353 -5.69 14.97 -5.78
C SER A 353 -5.74 13.68 -4.95
N LEU A 354 -6.94 13.22 -4.60
CA LEU A 354 -7.12 11.94 -3.90
C LEU A 354 -6.83 10.74 -4.80
N LEU A 355 -7.28 10.77 -6.07
CA LEU A 355 -6.91 9.75 -7.06
C LEU A 355 -5.40 9.73 -7.31
N ARG A 356 -4.76 10.91 -7.38
CA ARG A 356 -3.30 11.00 -7.55
C ARG A 356 -2.54 10.34 -6.39
N ALA A 357 -3.02 10.52 -5.14
CA ALA A 357 -2.44 9.88 -3.97
C ALA A 357 -2.49 8.33 -4.04
N GLY A 358 -3.61 7.78 -4.52
CA GLY A 358 -3.79 6.34 -4.72
C GLY A 358 -3.17 5.80 -6.02
N THR A 359 -2.68 6.64 -6.93
CA THR A 359 -2.16 6.23 -8.24
C THR A 359 -0.70 6.62 -8.40
N GLU A 360 -0.41 7.79 -9.00
CA GLU A 360 0.93 8.25 -9.31
C GLU A 360 1.84 8.33 -8.08
N ASP A 361 1.40 9.01 -7.02
CA ASP A 361 2.24 9.23 -5.85
C ASP A 361 2.45 7.91 -5.08
N GLY A 362 1.42 7.08 -4.97
CA GLY A 362 1.50 5.74 -4.38
C GLY A 362 2.43 4.80 -5.15
N HIS A 363 2.35 4.76 -6.48
CA HIS A 363 3.27 3.96 -7.29
C HIS A 363 4.71 4.48 -7.16
N ALA A 364 4.92 5.79 -7.18
CA ALA A 364 6.25 6.39 -7.02
C ALA A 364 6.87 6.05 -5.65
N SER A 365 6.09 6.07 -4.56
CA SER A 365 6.57 5.73 -3.21
C SER A 365 6.94 4.26 -3.03
N LEU A 366 6.36 3.39 -3.86
CA LEU A 366 6.72 1.97 -3.99
C LEU A 366 7.91 1.75 -4.94
N GLY A 367 8.49 2.82 -5.47
CA GLY A 367 9.60 2.76 -6.41
C GLY A 367 9.18 2.51 -7.86
N TRP A 368 7.88 2.62 -8.20
CA TRP A 368 7.25 2.51 -9.54
C TRP A 368 6.85 3.84 -10.19
N PRO A 369 7.77 4.79 -10.41
CA PRO A 369 7.45 6.06 -11.05
C PRO A 369 6.99 5.93 -12.51
N GLU A 370 7.18 4.77 -13.13
CA GLU A 370 6.69 4.46 -14.48
C GLU A 370 5.24 3.93 -14.51
N ALA A 371 4.57 3.75 -13.36
CA ALA A 371 3.18 3.35 -13.25
C ALA A 371 2.30 4.48 -12.68
N GLY A 372 1.01 4.21 -12.48
CA GLY A 372 0.07 5.18 -11.88
C GLY A 372 -0.37 6.32 -12.81
N ARG A 373 -0.08 6.22 -14.12
CA ARG A 373 -0.53 7.18 -15.16
C ARG A 373 -0.99 6.45 -16.43
N ILE A 374 -1.96 7.04 -17.13
CA ILE A 374 -2.43 6.56 -18.45
C ILE A 374 -1.82 7.44 -19.54
N GLU A 375 -0.61 7.10 -19.96
CA GLU A 375 0.12 7.82 -21.00
C GLU A 375 1.14 6.90 -21.71
N ALA A 376 1.61 7.30 -22.88
CA ALA A 376 2.62 6.54 -23.60
C ALA A 376 3.92 6.43 -22.77
N GLY A 377 4.50 5.23 -22.72
CA GLY A 377 5.69 4.91 -21.94
C GLY A 377 5.39 4.37 -20.54
N ALA A 378 4.24 4.69 -19.95
CA ALA A 378 3.84 4.16 -18.65
C ALA A 378 3.58 2.65 -18.70
N LEU A 379 3.66 1.98 -17.55
CA LEU A 379 3.20 0.59 -17.41
C LEU A 379 1.68 0.53 -17.63
N ALA A 380 1.24 -0.49 -18.35
CA ALA A 380 -0.17 -0.73 -18.66
C ALA A 380 -0.86 -1.38 -17.45
N ASP A 381 -0.95 -0.59 -16.38
CA ASP A 381 -1.55 -0.92 -15.10
C ASP A 381 -2.75 0.01 -14.88
N PHE A 382 -3.97 -0.53 -15.01
CA PHE A 382 -5.19 0.27 -14.92
C PHE A 382 -6.38 -0.53 -14.41
N THR A 383 -7.32 0.19 -13.79
CA THR A 383 -8.58 -0.33 -13.26
C THR A 383 -9.75 0.35 -13.94
N VAL A 384 -10.88 -0.34 -14.03
CA VAL A 384 -12.12 0.20 -14.61
C VAL A 384 -13.23 0.03 -13.59
N ILE A 385 -13.83 1.14 -13.20
CA ILE A 385 -15.02 1.14 -12.34
C ILE A 385 -16.29 1.27 -13.18
N ALA A 386 -17.35 0.60 -12.74
CA ALA A 386 -18.69 0.75 -13.27
C ALA A 386 -19.19 2.18 -13.09
N LEU A 387 -19.92 2.70 -14.08
CA LEU A 387 -20.66 3.98 -13.96
C LEU A 387 -22.19 3.78 -13.99
N ASP A 388 -22.65 2.54 -14.02
CA ASP A 388 -24.05 2.13 -14.10
C ASP A 388 -24.49 1.31 -12.86
N SER A 389 -23.65 1.21 -11.83
CA SER A 389 -24.04 0.60 -10.56
C SER A 389 -25.02 1.49 -9.80
N VAL A 390 -25.72 0.93 -8.82
CA VAL A 390 -26.61 1.70 -7.93
C VAL A 390 -25.86 2.84 -7.21
N ARG A 391 -24.55 2.69 -6.96
CA ARG A 391 -23.72 3.71 -6.32
C ARG A 391 -23.31 4.81 -7.29
N THR A 392 -22.98 4.45 -8.53
CA THR A 392 -22.29 5.35 -9.47
C THR A 392 -23.19 5.95 -10.55
N ALA A 393 -24.39 5.39 -10.78
CA ALA A 393 -25.30 5.86 -11.81
C ALA A 393 -25.92 7.23 -11.49
N GLY A 394 -26.07 8.07 -12.52
CA GLY A 394 -26.82 9.34 -12.45
C GLY A 394 -26.01 10.59 -12.81
N PRO A 395 -24.82 10.83 -12.22
CA PRO A 395 -24.00 11.98 -12.58
C PRO A 395 -23.45 11.88 -14.01
N PRO A 396 -23.18 13.01 -14.69
CA PRO A 396 -22.58 12.99 -16.02
C PRO A 396 -21.12 12.48 -15.96
N SER A 397 -20.69 11.77 -17.00
CA SER A 397 -19.37 11.12 -17.07
C SER A 397 -18.17 12.06 -16.87
N ARG A 398 -18.29 13.34 -17.25
CA ARG A 398 -17.26 14.37 -16.98
C ARG A 398 -16.94 14.57 -15.49
N LEU A 399 -17.81 14.09 -14.58
CA LEU A 399 -17.58 14.06 -13.13
C LEU A 399 -17.03 12.71 -12.66
N GLY A 400 -16.44 11.92 -13.57
CA GLY A 400 -15.97 10.56 -13.28
C GLY A 400 -15.00 10.49 -12.09
N ALA A 401 -14.13 11.48 -11.93
CA ALA A 401 -13.23 11.55 -10.78
C ALA A 401 -14.01 11.68 -9.45
N GLU A 402 -15.00 12.59 -9.39
CA GLU A 402 -15.85 12.75 -8.22
C GLU A 402 -16.70 11.51 -7.95
N ILE A 403 -17.20 10.85 -8.99
CA ILE A 403 -17.94 9.59 -8.85
C ILE A 403 -17.04 8.50 -8.25
N ALA A 404 -15.81 8.35 -8.78
CA ALA A 404 -14.85 7.37 -8.31
C ALA A 404 -14.53 7.55 -6.81
N VAL A 405 -14.23 8.77 -6.39
CA VAL A 405 -13.81 9.02 -5.00
C VAL A 405 -15.01 9.05 -4.05
N PHE A 406 -16.08 9.76 -4.39
CA PHE A 406 -17.13 10.05 -3.42
C PHE A 406 -18.29 9.06 -3.43
N ALA A 407 -18.47 8.28 -4.50
CA ALA A 407 -19.60 7.36 -4.64
C ALA A 407 -19.17 5.89 -4.77
N ALA A 408 -18.14 5.60 -5.56
CA ALA A 408 -17.71 4.23 -5.80
C ALA A 408 -17.09 3.57 -4.56
N SER A 409 -16.90 2.26 -4.69
CA SER A 409 -16.27 1.35 -3.75
C SER A 409 -15.53 0.25 -4.52
N ALA A 410 -14.78 -0.59 -3.82
CA ALA A 410 -14.15 -1.78 -4.38
C ALA A 410 -15.14 -2.67 -5.16
N ALA A 411 -16.41 -2.72 -4.72
CA ALA A 411 -17.47 -3.51 -5.39
C ALA A 411 -17.86 -2.98 -6.78
N ASP A 412 -17.48 -1.74 -7.12
CA ASP A 412 -17.76 -1.14 -8.42
C ASP A 412 -16.64 -1.42 -9.44
N VAL A 413 -15.52 -2.03 -9.03
CA VAL A 413 -14.43 -2.43 -9.93
C VAL A 413 -14.86 -3.60 -10.81
N ARG A 414 -14.73 -3.43 -12.12
CA ARG A 414 -15.07 -4.47 -13.12
C ARG A 414 -13.87 -5.11 -13.76
N HIS A 415 -12.86 -4.31 -14.11
CA HIS A 415 -11.71 -4.79 -14.84
C HIS A 415 -10.43 -4.26 -14.21
N VAL A 416 -9.41 -5.11 -14.16
CA VAL A 416 -8.06 -4.72 -13.76
C VAL A 416 -7.08 -5.33 -14.72
N VAL A 417 -6.15 -4.50 -15.19
CA VAL A 417 -5.07 -4.85 -16.10
C VAL A 417 -3.75 -4.52 -15.40
N VAL A 418 -2.80 -5.45 -15.41
CA VAL A 418 -1.43 -5.28 -14.90
C VAL A 418 -0.47 -5.73 -15.99
N GLY A 419 0.48 -4.87 -16.37
CA GLY A 419 1.42 -5.14 -17.44
C GLY A 419 0.75 -5.47 -18.78
N GLY A 420 -0.43 -4.91 -19.05
CA GLY A 420 -1.21 -5.18 -20.27
C GLY A 420 -1.92 -6.54 -20.27
N ARG A 421 -1.92 -7.28 -19.16
CA ARG A 421 -2.68 -8.52 -18.95
C ARG A 421 -3.89 -8.24 -18.08
N GLN A 422 -5.08 -8.60 -18.56
CA GLN A 422 -6.31 -8.48 -17.78
C GLN A 422 -6.35 -9.57 -16.70
N ILE A 423 -6.23 -9.17 -15.44
CA ILE A 423 -6.25 -10.07 -14.26
C ILE A 423 -7.62 -10.11 -13.57
N VAL A 424 -8.45 -9.09 -13.77
CA VAL A 424 -9.86 -9.09 -13.36
C VAL A 424 -10.73 -8.75 -14.57
N ARG A 425 -11.79 -9.52 -14.78
CA ARG A 425 -12.78 -9.30 -15.84
C ARG A 425 -14.18 -9.47 -15.28
N ASP A 426 -15.03 -8.47 -15.49
CA ASP A 426 -16.42 -8.44 -15.03
C ASP A 426 -16.56 -8.79 -13.53
N GLY A 427 -15.65 -8.26 -12.72
CA GLY A 427 -15.60 -8.49 -11.27
C GLY A 427 -15.07 -9.87 -10.85
N ALA A 428 -14.60 -10.70 -11.79
CA ALA A 428 -14.04 -12.02 -11.52
C ALA A 428 -12.51 -12.03 -11.72
N HIS A 429 -11.79 -12.55 -10.72
CA HIS A 429 -10.33 -12.72 -10.79
C HIS A 429 -10.00 -13.87 -11.75
N GLN A 430 -9.10 -13.63 -12.71
CA GLN A 430 -8.82 -14.56 -13.80
C GLN A 430 -7.80 -15.64 -13.44
N LEU A 431 -7.03 -15.43 -12.36
CA LEU A 431 -5.89 -16.28 -11.98
C LEU A 431 -6.13 -17.06 -10.68
N VAL A 432 -7.12 -16.63 -9.90
CA VAL A 432 -7.52 -17.21 -8.61
C VAL A 432 -9.03 -17.36 -8.68
N PRO A 433 -9.54 -18.50 -9.19
CA PRO A 433 -10.95 -18.63 -9.58
C PRO A 433 -11.95 -18.46 -8.44
N ASP A 434 -11.58 -18.86 -7.22
CA ASP A 434 -12.42 -18.76 -6.02
C ASP A 434 -11.66 -18.05 -4.90
N VAL A 435 -11.56 -16.71 -5.01
CA VAL A 435 -10.90 -15.87 -4.00
C VAL A 435 -11.54 -16.04 -2.61
N PRO A 436 -12.89 -16.02 -2.45
CA PRO A 436 -13.51 -16.24 -1.14
C PRO A 436 -13.22 -17.63 -0.54
N GLY A 437 -13.20 -18.68 -1.36
CA GLY A 437 -12.84 -20.03 -0.93
C GLY A 437 -11.36 -20.14 -0.53
N ALA A 438 -10.47 -19.50 -1.28
CA ALA A 438 -9.04 -19.44 -0.96
C ALA A 438 -8.79 -18.72 0.38
N LEU A 439 -9.42 -17.55 0.60
CA LEU A 439 -9.35 -16.82 1.88
C LEU A 439 -9.89 -17.66 3.03
N ARG A 440 -11.05 -18.30 2.85
CA ARG A 440 -11.64 -19.14 3.90
C ARG A 440 -10.73 -20.29 4.29
N SER A 441 -10.15 -20.97 3.29
CA SER A 441 -9.31 -22.15 3.51
C SER A 441 -7.99 -21.79 4.18
N SER A 442 -7.30 -20.76 3.69
CA SER A 442 -6.02 -20.31 4.23
C SER A 442 -6.16 -19.75 5.65
N ILE A 443 -7.18 -18.94 5.93
CA ILE A 443 -7.42 -18.38 7.28
C ILE A 443 -7.85 -19.47 8.27
N ALA A 444 -8.70 -20.41 7.85
CA ALA A 444 -9.14 -21.52 8.71
C ALA A 444 -7.93 -22.39 9.14
N ALA A 445 -6.98 -22.63 8.23
CA ALA A 445 -5.77 -23.40 8.52
C ALA A 445 -4.89 -22.78 9.63
N LEU A 446 -4.97 -21.46 9.84
CA LEU A 446 -4.23 -20.75 10.89
C LEU A 446 -4.97 -20.70 12.24
N SER A 447 -6.24 -21.11 12.26
CA SER A 447 -7.11 -21.05 13.43
C SER A 447 -7.26 -22.39 14.13
N CYS A 448 -6.62 -23.45 13.60
CA CYS A 448 -6.67 -24.83 14.10
C CYS A 448 -5.58 -25.14 15.12
#